data_AF-A0A564SXE2-F1
#
_entry.id   AF-A0A564SXE2-F1
#
_cell.length_a   1.000
_cell.length_b   1.000
_cell.length_c   1.000
_cell.angle_alpha   90.00
_cell.angle_beta   90.00
_cell.angle_gamma   90.00
#
_symmetry.space_group_name_H-M   'P 1'
#
loop_
_entity.id
_entity.type
_entity.pdbx_description
1 polymer ?
#
loop_
_entity_poly.entity_id
_entity_poly.type
_entity_poly.pdbx_seq_one_letter_code
_entity_poly.pdbx_strand_id
1 'polypeptide(L)'
;MNQLSTRNFGAYARKMLIDGCVIKVDYTAQKKLAAAVSRIATNINHVCRRINSTGHFHEDDVAELKARQAEIWELLKVRQRNEL
;
A
#
# COMPACT_ATOMS: atom_id res chain seq x y z
N MET A 1 -27.78 -7.99 -7.04
CA MET A 1 -26.31 -8.12 -7.24
C MET A 1 -25.52 -6.85 -6.99
N ASN A 2 -26.04 -5.63 -7.16
CA ASN A 2 -25.29 -4.37 -7.05
C ASN A 2 -24.39 -4.18 -5.81
N GLN A 3 -24.66 -4.85 -4.69
CA GLN A 3 -23.78 -4.80 -3.50
C GLN A 3 -22.46 -5.54 -3.73
N LEU A 4 -22.49 -6.64 -4.48
CA LEU A 4 -21.33 -7.34 -4.99
C LEU A 4 -20.98 -6.74 -6.36
N SER A 5 -19.71 -6.40 -6.62
CA SER A 5 -19.31 -5.86 -7.93
C SER A 5 -19.41 -6.89 -9.08
N THR A 6 -20.21 -7.94 -8.91
CA THR A 6 -20.44 -9.01 -9.87
C THR A 6 -21.72 -8.75 -10.63
N ARG A 7 -21.61 -8.44 -11.93
CA ARG A 7 -22.77 -8.24 -12.82
C ARG A 7 -23.33 -9.54 -13.41
N ASN A 8 -22.60 -10.66 -13.24
CA ASN A 8 -22.93 -11.96 -13.83
C ASN A 8 -23.37 -12.96 -12.76
N PHE A 9 -24.59 -13.49 -12.90
CA PHE A 9 -25.17 -14.47 -11.99
C PHE A 9 -24.39 -15.77 -11.88
N GLY A 10 -23.87 -16.30 -12.99
CA GLY A 10 -23.09 -17.53 -12.97
C GLY A 10 -21.79 -17.40 -12.17
N ALA A 11 -21.15 -16.24 -12.20
CA ALA A 11 -19.95 -15.97 -11.41
C ALA A 11 -20.26 -15.88 -9.91
N TYR A 12 -21.37 -15.24 -9.55
CA TYR A 12 -21.86 -15.18 -8.18
C TYR A 12 -22.21 -16.57 -7.65
N ALA A 13 -23.01 -17.34 -8.39
CA ALA A 13 -23.46 -18.66 -7.98
C ALA A 13 -22.29 -19.63 -7.76
N ARG A 14 -21.30 -19.64 -8.67
CA ARG A 14 -20.10 -20.47 -8.49
C ARG A 14 -19.31 -20.09 -7.25
N LYS A 15 -19.12 -18.79 -6.99
CA LYS A 15 -18.38 -18.33 -5.82
C LYS A 15 -19.13 -18.68 -4.52
N MET A 16 -20.45 -18.54 -4.53
CA MET A 16 -21.29 -18.88 -3.37
C MET A 16 -21.33 -20.39 -3.09
N LEU A 17 -21.33 -21.22 -4.14
CA LEU A 17 -21.30 -22.68 -4.01
C LEU A 17 -19.95 -23.21 -3.47
N ILE A 18 -18.85 -22.51 -3.76
CA ILE A 18 -17.51 -22.89 -3.27
C ILE A 18 -17.26 -22.33 -1.86
N ASP A 19 -17.51 -21.02 -1.66
CA ASP A 19 -17.08 -20.31 -0.45
C ASP A 19 -18.14 -20.37 0.66
N GLY A 20 -19.40 -20.74 0.36
CA GLY A 20 -20.52 -20.77 1.31
C GLY A 20 -21.04 -19.40 1.76
N CYS A 21 -20.20 -18.36 1.73
CA CYS A 21 -20.58 -16.97 1.92
C CYS A 21 -19.66 -16.03 1.12
N VAL A 22 -20.17 -14.86 0.73
CA VAL A 22 -19.35 -13.81 0.10
C VAL A 22 -19.45 -12.53 0.92
N ILE A 23 -18.35 -12.19 1.60
CA ILE A 23 -18.22 -10.96 2.39
C ILE A 23 -17.45 -9.93 1.55
N LYS A 24 -18.02 -8.73 1.40
CA LYS A 24 -17.36 -7.61 0.75
C LYS A 24 -16.85 -6.65 1.82
N VAL A 25 -15.55 -6.63 2.04
CA VAL A 25 -14.90 -5.67 2.93
C VAL A 25 -14.46 -4.44 2.13
N ASP A 26 -14.80 -3.24 2.60
CA ASP A 26 -14.39 -1.99 1.99
C ASP A 26 -13.03 -1.55 2.53
N TYR A 27 -12.00 -1.65 1.67
CA TYR A 27 -10.63 -1.21 1.98
C TYR A 27 -10.25 0.14 1.34
N THR A 28 -11.23 0.98 0.98
CA THR A 28 -10.97 2.25 0.29
C THR A 28 -10.10 3.19 1.10
N ALA A 29 -10.30 3.25 2.42
CA ALA A 29 -9.47 4.07 3.32
C ALA A 29 -8.02 3.58 3.38
N GLN A 30 -7.78 2.27 3.57
CA GLN A 30 -6.41 1.74 3.59
C GLN A 30 -5.71 1.91 2.24
N LYS A 31 -6.44 1.77 1.12
CA LYS A 31 -5.89 2.00 -0.22
C LYS A 31 -5.46 3.45 -0.42
N LYS A 32 -6.22 4.42 0.07
CA LYS A 32 -5.84 5.85 0.02
C LYS A 32 -4.59 6.13 0.84
N LEU A 33 -4.50 5.56 2.05
CA LEU A 33 -3.34 5.71 2.92
C LEU A 33 -2.07 5.10 2.29
N ALA A 34 -2.17 3.86 1.80
CA ALA A 34 -1.06 3.20 1.11
C ALA A 34 -0.60 3.98 -0.13
N ALA A 35 -1.53 4.54 -0.91
CA ALA A 35 -1.19 5.36 -2.07
C ALA A 35 -0.46 6.67 -1.69
N ALA A 36 -0.84 7.30 -0.56
CA ALA A 36 -0.13 8.48 -0.07
C ALA A 36 1.31 8.15 0.36
N VAL A 37 1.50 7.05 1.10
CA VAL A 37 2.83 6.59 1.52
C VAL A 37 3.71 6.23 0.32
N SER A 38 3.17 5.54 -0.70
CA SER A 38 3.91 5.22 -1.92
C SER A 38 4.36 6.46 -2.70
N ARG A 39 3.58 7.55 -2.69
CA ARG A 39 4.00 8.83 -3.31
C ARG A 39 5.17 9.46 -2.55
N ILE A 40 5.12 9.46 -1.22
CA ILE A 40 6.23 9.97 -0.39
C ILE A 40 7.51 9.16 -0.65
N ALA A 41 7.40 7.83 -0.64
CA ALA A 41 8.51 6.92 -0.95
C ALA A 41 9.12 7.19 -2.34
N THR A 42 8.28 7.41 -3.35
CA THR A 42 8.72 7.77 -4.70
C THR A 42 9.50 9.08 -4.70
N ASN A 43 8.98 10.13 -4.06
CA ASN A 43 9.66 11.43 -3.98
C ASN A 43 11.03 11.33 -3.30
N ILE A 44 11.12 10.57 -2.20
CA ILE A 44 12.40 10.30 -1.51
C ILE A 44 13.39 9.63 -2.47
N ASN A 45 12.95 8.61 -3.22
CA ASN A 45 13.80 7.95 -4.21
C ASN A 45 14.29 8.89 -5.32
N HIS A 46 13.45 9.84 -5.77
CA HIS A 46 13.87 10.85 -6.73
C HIS A 46 14.96 11.77 -6.16
N VAL A 47 14.81 12.20 -4.91
CA VAL A 47 15.82 13.01 -4.21
C VAL A 47 17.13 12.21 -4.07
N CYS A 48 17.06 10.96 -3.61
CA CYS A 48 18.22 10.08 -3.50
C CYS A 48 18.94 9.88 -4.84
N ARG A 49 18.21 9.67 -5.94
CA ARG A 49 18.82 9.54 -7.28
C ARG A 49 19.52 10.83 -7.72
N ARG A 50 18.89 11.99 -7.50
CA ARG A 50 19.49 13.29 -7.83
C ARG A 50 20.77 13.53 -7.05
N ILE A 51 20.75 13.24 -5.75
CA ILE A 51 21.89 13.35 -4.85
C ILE A 51 23.04 12.43 -5.29
N ASN A 52 22.76 11.15 -5.55
CA ASN A 52 23.75 10.20 -6.05
C ASN A 52 24.38 10.63 -7.39
N SER A 53 23.66 11.39 -8.22
CA SER A 53 24.19 11.91 -9.49
C SER A 53 25.00 13.21 -9.36
N THR A 54 24.90 13.94 -8.25
CA THR A 54 25.58 15.25 -8.05
C THR A 54 26.83 15.18 -7.18
N GLY A 55 27.10 14.06 -6.51
CA GLY A 55 28.38 13.79 -5.84
C GLY A 55 28.66 14.56 -4.55
N HIS A 56 27.72 15.39 -4.08
CA HIS A 56 27.85 16.16 -2.82
C HIS A 56 26.77 15.75 -1.83
N PHE A 57 27.05 14.75 -0.99
CA PHE A 57 26.25 14.44 0.19
C PHE A 57 27.02 13.57 1.18
N HIS A 58 26.58 13.54 2.44
CA HIS A 58 27.06 12.61 3.43
C HIS A 58 26.25 11.31 3.35
N GLU A 59 26.92 10.17 3.18
CA GLU A 59 26.26 8.85 3.12
C GLU A 59 25.34 8.59 4.32
N ASP A 60 25.69 9.16 5.47
CA ASP A 60 24.92 9.11 6.72
C ASP A 60 23.51 9.68 6.57
N ASP A 61 23.33 10.81 5.86
CA ASP A 61 22.01 11.43 5.64
C ASP A 61 21.11 10.55 4.78
N VAL A 62 21.69 9.86 3.78
CA VAL A 62 20.96 8.93 2.92
C VAL A 62 20.63 7.63 3.65
N ALA A 63 21.53 7.17 4.52
CA ALA A 63 21.27 6.03 5.39
C ALA A 63 20.13 6.33 6.38
N GLU A 64 20.11 7.51 7.00
CA GLU A 64 19.03 7.95 7.89
C GLU A 64 17.70 8.04 7.14
N LEU A 65 17.67 8.65 5.95
CA LEU A 65 16.45 8.74 5.13
C LEU A 65 15.87 7.37 4.80
N LYS A 66 16.72 6.40 4.44
CA LYS A 66 16.29 5.02 4.19
C LYS A 66 15.74 4.36 5.45
N ALA A 67 16.38 4.57 6.60
CA ALA A 67 15.92 4.04 7.88
C ALA A 67 14.53 4.58 8.24
N ARG A 68 14.33 5.91 8.14
CA ARG A 68 13.02 6.55 8.37
C ARG A 68 11.94 6.05 7.40
N GLN A 69 12.29 5.83 6.14
CA GLN A 69 11.37 5.26 5.17
C GLN A 69 10.95 3.83 5.53
N ALA A 70 11.88 3.01 6.02
CA ALA A 70 11.59 1.66 6.51
C ALA A 70 10.69 1.68 7.76
N GLU A 71 10.92 2.60 8.71
CA GLU A 71 10.05 2.79 9.88
C GLU A 71 8.60 3.12 9.47
N ILE A 72 8.42 4.05 8.52
CA ILE A 72 7.10 4.42 8.00
C ILE A 72 6.40 3.21 7.35
N TRP A 73 7.17 2.37 6.66
CA TRP A 73 6.64 1.17 6.02
C TRP A 73 6.16 0.12 7.04
N GLU A 74 6.94 -0.11 8.09
CA GLU A 74 6.53 -1.02 9.17
C GLU A 74 5.34 -0.49 9.95
N LEU A 75 5.28 0.82 10.23
CA LEU A 75 4.10 1.44 10.83
C LEU A 75 2.85 1.25 9.98
N LEU A 76 2.95 1.38 8.66
CA LEU A 76 1.83 1.12 7.74
C LEU A 76 1.35 -0.34 7.84
N LYS A 77 2.28 -1.31 7.83
CA LYS A 77 1.94 -2.74 7.96
C LYS A 77 1.27 -3.06 9.29
N VAL A 78 1.80 -2.53 10.39
CA VAL A 78 1.22 -2.73 11.73
C VAL A 78 -0.20 -2.16 11.79
N ARG A 79 -0.40 -0.96 11.23
CA ARG A 79 -1.73 -0.32 11.21
C ARG A 79 -2.72 -1.09 10.33
N GLN A 80 -2.29 -1.61 9.18
CA GLN A 80 -3.12 -2.48 8.34
C GLN A 80 -3.48 -3.80 9.04
N ARG A 81 -2.57 -4.38 9.82
CA ARG A 81 -2.82 -5.62 10.57
C ARG A 81 -3.79 -5.43 11.73
N ASN A 82 -3.75 -4.28 12.40
CA ASN A 82 -4.61 -4.00 13.57
C ASN A 82 -6.06 -3.65 13.19
N GLU A 83 -6.33 -3.36 11.92
CA GLU A 83 -7.67 -3.02 11.38
C GLU A 83 -8.33 -4.19 10.61
N LEU A 84 -7.68 -5.37 10.58
CA LEU A 84 -8.18 -6.63 10.04
C LEU A 84 -8.77 -7.49 11.17
#